data_AF-A0AAW0FUI3-F1
#
_entry.id   AF-A0AAW0FUI3-F1
#
_cell.length_a   1.000
_cell.length_b   1.000
_cell.length_c   1.000
_cell.angle_alpha   90.00
_cell.angle_beta   90.00
_cell.angle_gamma   90.00
#
_symmetry.space_group_name_H-M   'P 1'
#
loop_
_entity.id
_entity.type
_entity.pdbx_description
1 polymer ?
#
loop_
_entity_poly.entity_id
_entity_poly.type
_entity_poly.pdbx_seq_one_letter_code
_entity_poly.pdbx_strand_id
1 'polypeptide(L)'
;MSAPRGKGKRIRRAKRSTGSDSENKKDTYYARNTAARRKYQVQYNQVQRLTRRKVGKVNLAALRETKWQELKGTRPVFNNTICCRGGALDPDRSIDMKTREDKVIKYLQGWKVSLSDKYAYRSDPNGWVSKYVEELSCRIDAELRDVLLYLDQPSDVQGSAKWMEVVHGSRRMIALHHQERELILQGLDIPLLAFQSCVSIPYGNRVNRREFRRLYGF
;
A
#
# COMPACT_ATOMS: atom_id res chain seq x y z
N MET A 1 26.09 56.29 3.76
CA MET A 1 24.78 56.96 3.61
C MET A 1 23.76 55.90 3.23
N SER A 2 22.93 55.48 4.17
CA SER A 2 22.01 54.34 4.02
C SER A 2 20.57 54.83 3.95
N ALA A 3 19.87 54.55 2.85
CA ALA A 3 18.46 54.87 2.68
C ALA A 3 17.57 53.89 3.49
N PRO A 4 16.50 54.37 4.15
CA PRO A 4 15.62 53.51 4.95
C PRO A 4 14.65 52.72 4.06
N ARG A 5 14.54 51.41 4.32
CA ARG A 5 13.55 50.53 3.68
C ARG A 5 12.14 50.83 4.20
N GLY A 6 11.28 51.33 3.32
CA GLY A 6 9.86 51.57 3.60
C GLY A 6 9.12 50.28 3.97
N LYS A 7 8.49 50.26 5.14
CA LYS A 7 7.61 49.18 5.60
C LYS A 7 6.28 49.25 4.83
N GLY A 8 6.07 48.33 3.89
CA GLY A 8 4.80 48.13 3.21
C GLY A 8 3.69 47.74 4.20
N LYS A 9 2.76 48.67 4.43
CA LYS A 9 1.57 48.54 5.29
C LYS A 9 0.63 47.49 4.65
N ARG A 10 0.58 46.28 5.20
CA ARG A 10 -0.41 45.25 4.82
C ARG A 10 -1.81 45.70 5.26
N ILE A 11 -2.61 46.19 4.31
CA ILE A 11 -4.04 46.45 4.50
C ILE A 11 -4.74 45.10 4.69
N ARG A 12 -5.13 44.78 5.93
CA ARG A 12 -6.00 43.65 6.24
C ARG A 12 -7.41 44.01 5.75
N ARG A 13 -7.86 43.37 4.67
CA ARG A 13 -9.24 43.46 4.19
C ARG A 13 -10.15 42.85 5.27
N ALA A 14 -10.98 43.70 5.87
CA ALA A 14 -12.00 43.31 6.83
C ALA A 14 -12.98 42.33 6.18
N LYS A 15 -13.23 41.19 6.85
CA LYS A 15 -14.36 40.30 6.54
C LYS A 15 -15.64 41.06 6.87
N ARG A 16 -16.39 41.48 5.84
CA ARG A 16 -17.79 41.89 6.03
C ARG A 16 -18.63 40.62 6.19
N SER A 17 -19.18 40.48 7.38
CA SER A 17 -20.32 39.63 7.69
C SER A 17 -21.60 40.33 7.22
N THR A 18 -22.27 39.73 6.25
CA THR A 18 -23.68 39.93 5.90
C THR A 18 -24.10 38.59 5.35
N GLY A 19 -24.83 37.77 6.09
CA GLY A 19 -26.27 37.90 6.24
C GLY A 19 -26.83 36.54 5.81
N SER A 20 -27.68 35.98 6.65
CA SER A 20 -28.45 34.78 6.38
C SER A 20 -29.35 35.01 5.18
N ASP A 21 -29.16 34.25 4.11
CA ASP A 21 -30.21 33.92 3.14
C ASP A 21 -29.92 32.51 2.60
N SER A 22 -30.67 31.57 3.17
CA SER A 22 -30.99 30.31 2.52
C SER A 22 -31.70 30.60 1.19
N GLU A 23 -31.35 29.80 0.18
CA GLU A 23 -32.12 29.46 -1.03
C GLU A 23 -31.49 29.87 -2.38
N ASN A 24 -31.41 28.84 -3.24
CA ASN A 24 -31.11 28.89 -4.67
C ASN A 24 -29.73 29.41 -5.10
N LYS A 25 -28.70 28.59 -4.85
CA LYS A 25 -27.52 28.56 -5.74
C LYS A 25 -27.98 28.14 -7.14
N LYS A 26 -28.37 29.12 -7.95
CA LYS A 26 -28.68 28.94 -9.36
C LYS A 26 -27.53 28.20 -10.03
N ASP A 27 -27.87 27.04 -10.59
CA ASP A 27 -27.02 26.12 -11.34
C ASP A 27 -26.63 26.73 -12.71
N THR A 28 -25.99 27.90 -12.66
CA THR A 28 -25.62 28.69 -13.84
C THR A 28 -24.59 27.92 -14.66
N TYR A 29 -24.64 28.07 -15.99
CA TYR A 29 -23.68 27.48 -16.92
C TYR A 29 -22.23 27.73 -16.48
N TYR A 30 -21.93 28.95 -16.01
CA TYR A 30 -20.61 29.32 -15.50
C TYR A 30 -20.21 28.61 -14.20
N ALA A 31 -21.15 28.40 -13.26
CA ALA A 31 -20.88 27.62 -12.04
C ALA A 31 -20.62 26.14 -12.37
N ARG A 32 -21.43 25.55 -13.27
CA ARG A 32 -21.25 24.17 -13.76
C ARG A 32 -19.92 23.98 -14.48
N ASN A 33 -19.56 24.90 -15.37
CA ASN A 33 -18.28 24.85 -16.11
C ASN A 33 -17.07 25.03 -15.17
N THR A 34 -17.17 25.92 -14.17
CA THR A 34 -16.11 26.10 -13.17
C THR A 34 -15.91 24.86 -12.31
N ALA A 35 -17.01 24.22 -11.87
CA ALA A 35 -16.95 22.96 -11.13
C ALA A 35 -16.36 21.83 -11.99
N ALA A 36 -16.77 21.72 -13.26
CA ALA A 36 -16.24 20.74 -14.20
C ALA A 36 -14.72 20.93 -14.43
N ARG A 37 -14.26 22.17 -14.65
CA ARG A 37 -12.82 22.48 -14.78
C ARG A 37 -12.03 22.12 -13.52
N ARG A 38 -12.56 22.41 -12.33
CA ARG A 38 -11.93 22.01 -11.07
C ARG A 38 -11.85 20.48 -10.94
N LYS A 39 -12.93 19.76 -11.25
CA LYS A 39 -12.97 18.29 -11.23
C LYS A 39 -11.95 17.69 -12.21
N TYR A 40 -11.89 18.21 -13.44
CA TYR A 40 -10.89 17.83 -14.43
C TYR A 40 -9.48 18.09 -13.92
N GLN A 41 -9.21 19.29 -13.36
CA GLN A 41 -7.88 19.64 -12.86
C GLN A 41 -7.44 18.72 -11.71
N VAL A 42 -8.37 18.33 -10.82
CA VAL A 42 -8.11 17.37 -9.75
C VAL A 42 -7.74 16.01 -10.34
N GLN A 43 -8.52 15.47 -11.27
CA GLN A 43 -8.24 14.20 -11.94
C GLN A 43 -6.91 14.23 -12.71
N TYR A 44 -6.69 15.29 -13.48
CA TYR A 44 -5.44 15.51 -14.22
C TYR A 44 -4.24 15.53 -13.28
N ASN A 45 -4.32 16.25 -12.15
CA ASN A 45 -3.24 16.28 -11.18
C ASN A 45 -2.99 14.92 -10.53
N GLN A 46 -4.05 14.15 -10.23
CA GLN A 46 -3.94 12.81 -9.66
C GLN A 46 -3.20 11.83 -10.59
N VAL A 47 -3.36 11.97 -11.90
CA VAL A 47 -2.67 11.13 -12.90
C VAL A 47 -1.29 11.69 -13.29
N GLN A 48 -1.18 12.99 -13.49
CA GLN A 48 0.02 13.58 -14.10
C GLN A 48 1.12 13.87 -13.08
N ARG A 49 0.77 14.03 -11.79
CA ARG A 49 1.70 14.33 -10.69
C ARG A 49 1.90 13.12 -9.76
N LEU A 50 2.10 11.94 -10.34
CA LEU A 50 2.25 10.68 -9.60
C LEU A 50 3.57 10.57 -8.82
N THR A 51 4.64 11.23 -9.30
CA THR A 51 5.97 11.10 -8.70
C THR A 51 6.60 12.46 -8.44
N ARG A 52 7.25 12.61 -7.27
CA ARG A 52 8.03 13.82 -6.94
C ARG A 52 9.44 13.79 -7.56
N ARG A 53 9.95 12.60 -7.89
CA ARG A 53 11.27 12.38 -8.52
C ARG A 53 11.10 12.04 -10.00
N LYS A 54 12.16 12.31 -10.78
CA LYS A 54 12.22 11.97 -12.21
C LYS A 54 12.15 10.46 -12.38
N VAL A 55 11.16 10.00 -13.15
CA VAL A 55 10.98 8.58 -13.52
C VAL A 55 11.11 8.47 -15.03
N GLY A 56 11.64 7.34 -15.52
CA GLY A 56 11.76 7.09 -16.95
C GLY A 56 10.40 7.16 -17.67
N LYS A 57 10.41 7.54 -18.95
CA LYS A 57 9.17 7.76 -19.75
C LYS A 57 8.24 6.54 -19.73
N VAL A 58 8.79 5.34 -19.90
CA VAL A 58 8.05 4.06 -19.92
C VAL A 58 7.37 3.80 -18.57
N ASN A 59 8.13 3.87 -17.48
CA ASN A 59 7.59 3.65 -16.13
C ASN A 59 6.55 4.70 -15.75
N LEU A 60 6.75 5.96 -16.15
CA LEU A 60 5.78 7.03 -15.92
C LEU A 60 4.48 6.79 -16.69
N ALA A 61 4.55 6.30 -17.93
CA ALA A 61 3.38 5.94 -18.71
C ALA A 61 2.60 4.78 -18.06
N ALA A 62 3.29 3.73 -17.62
CA ALA A 62 2.66 2.60 -16.91
C ALA A 62 1.98 3.03 -15.60
N LEU A 63 2.61 3.92 -14.83
CA LEU A 63 2.02 4.49 -13.61
C LEU A 63 0.77 5.32 -13.92
N ARG A 64 0.81 6.15 -14.97
CA ARG A 64 -0.33 6.96 -15.41
C ARG A 64 -1.49 6.10 -15.87
N GLU A 65 -1.21 5.06 -16.65
CA GLU A 65 -2.21 4.12 -17.13
C GLU A 65 -2.87 3.39 -15.95
N THR A 66 -2.06 2.87 -15.02
CA THR A 66 -2.57 2.24 -13.80
C THR A 66 -3.47 3.20 -13.02
N LYS A 67 -3.05 4.47 -12.84
CA LYS A 67 -3.86 5.45 -12.12
C LYS A 67 -5.15 5.81 -12.86
N TRP A 68 -5.12 5.86 -14.18
CA TRP A 68 -6.31 6.06 -14.99
C TRP A 68 -7.31 4.93 -14.81
N GLN A 69 -6.85 3.68 -14.82
CA GLN A 69 -7.70 2.51 -14.60
C GLN A 69 -8.30 2.49 -13.18
N GLU A 70 -7.54 2.91 -12.17
CA GLU A 70 -8.05 3.10 -10.80
C GLU A 70 -9.15 4.16 -10.74
N LEU A 71 -8.94 5.33 -11.36
CA LEU A 71 -9.91 6.42 -11.35
C LEU A 71 -11.19 6.10 -12.13
N LYS A 72 -11.09 5.23 -13.14
CA LYS A 72 -12.25 4.73 -13.92
C LYS A 72 -12.96 3.55 -13.24
N GLY A 73 -12.42 3.03 -12.12
CA GLY A 73 -12.95 1.85 -11.44
C GLY A 73 -12.69 0.53 -12.17
N THR A 74 -11.89 0.55 -13.25
CA THR A 74 -11.50 -0.66 -14.00
C THR A 74 -10.50 -1.49 -13.22
N ARG A 75 -9.71 -0.87 -12.34
CA ARG A 75 -8.75 -1.53 -11.46
C ARG A 75 -9.06 -1.20 -9.99
N PRO A 76 -9.14 -2.20 -9.10
CA PRO A 76 -9.28 -1.97 -7.67
C PRO A 76 -8.05 -1.26 -7.08
N VAL A 77 -8.29 -0.38 -6.11
CA VAL A 77 -7.23 0.30 -5.34
C VAL A 77 -6.99 -0.48 -4.06
N PHE A 78 -5.75 -0.92 -3.86
CA PHE A 78 -5.35 -1.67 -2.67
C PHE A 78 -4.58 -0.78 -1.71
N ASN A 79 -4.93 -0.79 -0.43
CA ASN A 79 -4.08 -0.20 0.59
C ASN A 79 -3.08 -1.27 1.07
N ASN A 80 -1.96 -1.39 0.37
CA ASN A 80 -0.85 -2.25 0.77
C ASN A 80 0.36 -1.37 1.05
N THR A 81 0.74 -1.27 2.32
CA THR A 81 1.85 -0.41 2.75
C THR A 81 3.20 -1.12 2.72
N ILE A 82 3.18 -2.46 2.86
CA ILE A 82 4.37 -3.29 2.99
C ILE A 82 5.05 -3.57 1.65
N CYS A 83 4.33 -3.46 0.53
CA CYS A 83 4.90 -3.51 -0.82
C CYS A 83 5.26 -2.12 -1.35
N CYS A 84 6.34 -2.04 -2.13
CA CYS A 84 6.65 -0.84 -2.91
C CYS A 84 5.55 -0.58 -3.95
N ARG A 85 5.06 0.66 -4.00
CA ARG A 85 4.11 1.10 -5.03
C ARG A 85 4.76 1.11 -6.41
N GLY A 86 4.02 0.67 -7.43
CA GLY A 86 4.44 0.77 -8.84
C GLY A 86 5.11 -0.46 -9.42
N GLY A 87 5.00 -1.63 -8.79
CA GLY A 87 5.39 -2.90 -9.41
C GLY A 87 6.90 -3.13 -9.53
N ALA A 88 7.71 -2.46 -8.70
CA ALA A 88 9.15 -2.69 -8.70
C ALA A 88 9.43 -4.13 -8.24
N LEU A 89 10.01 -4.93 -9.13
CA LEU A 89 10.43 -6.29 -8.82
C LEU A 89 11.65 -6.29 -7.90
N ASP A 90 11.72 -7.30 -7.05
CA ASP A 90 12.81 -7.53 -6.12
C ASP A 90 13.95 -8.26 -6.84
N PRO A 91 15.10 -7.60 -7.08
CA PRO A 91 16.21 -8.22 -7.81
C PRO A 91 16.89 -9.32 -6.99
N ASP A 92 16.74 -9.29 -5.66
CA ASP A 92 17.44 -10.19 -4.73
C ASP A 92 16.61 -11.45 -4.43
N ARG A 93 15.44 -11.63 -5.08
CA ARG A 93 14.55 -12.77 -4.86
C ARG A 93 15.12 -14.02 -5.54
N SER A 94 15.57 -14.99 -4.74
CA SER A 94 16.02 -16.28 -5.24
C SER A 94 14.85 -17.22 -5.60
N ILE A 95 15.15 -18.27 -6.37
CA ILE A 95 14.19 -19.32 -6.74
C ILE A 95 13.67 -20.06 -5.49
N ASP A 96 14.53 -20.23 -4.49
CA ASP A 96 14.17 -20.87 -3.23
C ASP A 96 13.18 -20.02 -2.42
N MET A 97 13.39 -18.69 -2.39
CA MET A 97 12.43 -17.76 -1.79
C MET A 97 11.07 -17.84 -2.49
N LYS A 98 11.05 -17.84 -3.82
CA LYS A 98 9.81 -18.03 -4.60
C LYS A 98 9.12 -19.35 -4.24
N THR A 99 9.87 -20.44 -4.18
CA THR A 99 9.33 -21.76 -3.86
C THR A 99 8.73 -21.80 -2.46
N ARG A 100 9.36 -21.14 -1.48
CA ARG A 100 8.83 -21.01 -0.11
C ARG A 100 7.56 -20.16 -0.09
N GLU A 101 7.56 -19.01 -0.76
CA GLU A 101 6.40 -18.13 -0.88
C GLU A 101 5.20 -18.88 -1.52
N ASP A 102 5.42 -19.59 -2.62
CA ASP A 102 4.38 -20.34 -3.33
C ASP A 102 3.77 -21.44 -2.45
N LYS A 103 4.59 -22.15 -1.65
CA LYS A 103 4.11 -23.13 -0.68
C LYS A 103 3.23 -22.49 0.39
N VAL A 104 3.65 -21.34 0.92
CA VAL A 104 2.89 -20.62 1.95
C VAL A 104 1.57 -20.10 1.40
N ILE A 105 1.53 -19.58 0.18
CA ILE A 105 0.27 -19.15 -0.45
C ILE A 105 -0.71 -20.30 -0.57
N LYS A 106 -0.27 -21.46 -1.06
CA LYS A 106 -1.12 -22.64 -1.18
C LYS A 106 -1.69 -23.06 0.19
N TYR A 107 -0.85 -23.02 1.22
CA TYR A 107 -1.28 -23.28 2.59
C TYR A 107 -2.34 -22.26 3.06
N LEU A 108 -2.08 -20.96 2.88
CA LEU A 108 -2.99 -19.89 3.27
C LEU A 108 -4.33 -19.98 2.53
N GLN A 109 -4.32 -20.30 1.23
CA GLN A 109 -5.52 -20.52 0.43
C GLN A 109 -6.34 -21.71 0.94
N GLY A 110 -5.71 -22.87 1.16
CA GLY A 110 -6.39 -24.05 1.69
C GLY A 110 -6.97 -23.78 3.08
N TRP A 111 -6.24 -23.03 3.90
CA TRP A 111 -6.70 -22.71 5.23
C TRP A 111 -7.83 -21.69 5.27
N LYS A 112 -7.79 -20.67 4.40
CA LYS A 112 -8.90 -19.74 4.18
C LYS A 112 -10.18 -20.49 3.82
N VAL A 113 -10.11 -21.45 2.89
CA VAL A 113 -11.24 -22.30 2.50
C VAL A 113 -11.77 -23.09 3.71
N SER A 114 -10.89 -23.79 4.44
CA SER A 114 -11.28 -24.58 5.61
C SER A 114 -11.94 -23.75 6.72
N LEU A 115 -11.41 -22.56 7.01
CA LEU A 115 -11.99 -21.65 8.00
C LEU A 115 -13.32 -21.07 7.50
N SER A 116 -13.39 -20.66 6.23
CA SER A 116 -14.63 -20.21 5.62
C SER A 116 -15.71 -21.27 5.75
N ASP A 117 -15.45 -22.53 5.37
CA ASP A 117 -16.42 -23.62 5.44
C ASP A 117 -16.87 -23.89 6.88
N LYS A 118 -15.93 -23.94 7.83
CA LYS A 118 -16.21 -24.22 9.25
C LYS A 118 -17.11 -23.18 9.91
N TYR A 119 -16.94 -21.90 9.58
CA TYR A 119 -17.68 -20.79 10.20
C TYR A 119 -18.90 -20.35 9.38
N ALA A 120 -18.87 -20.47 8.04
CA ALA A 120 -20.06 -20.29 7.21
C ALA A 120 -21.12 -21.35 7.56
N TYR A 121 -20.71 -22.59 7.87
CA TYR A 121 -21.58 -23.61 8.46
C TYR A 121 -22.18 -23.19 9.82
N ARG A 122 -21.52 -22.27 10.55
CA ARG A 122 -21.89 -21.81 11.90
C ARG A 122 -22.46 -20.38 11.95
N SER A 123 -22.85 -19.79 10.81
CA SER A 123 -23.57 -18.50 10.73
C SER A 123 -22.77 -17.25 11.13
N ASP A 124 -21.46 -17.33 11.41
CA ASP A 124 -20.63 -16.18 11.78
C ASP A 124 -19.53 -15.90 10.73
N PRO A 125 -19.81 -15.07 9.71
CA PRO A 125 -18.82 -14.70 8.69
C PRO A 125 -17.65 -13.87 9.23
N ASN A 126 -17.78 -13.24 10.41
CA ASN A 126 -16.70 -12.43 11.00
C ASN A 126 -15.77 -13.29 11.88
N GLY A 127 -16.28 -14.39 12.42
CA GLY A 127 -15.52 -15.30 13.28
C GLY A 127 -14.31 -15.93 12.58
N TRP A 128 -14.47 -16.38 11.33
CA TRP A 128 -13.35 -16.96 10.60
C TRP A 128 -12.31 -15.93 10.17
N VAL A 129 -12.75 -14.73 9.76
CA VAL A 129 -11.83 -13.64 9.38
C VAL A 129 -10.97 -13.28 10.58
N SER A 130 -11.59 -13.15 11.75
CA SER A 130 -10.88 -12.86 13.01
C SER A 130 -9.84 -13.93 13.32
N LYS A 131 -10.19 -15.22 13.18
CA LYS A 131 -9.25 -16.33 13.40
C LYS A 131 -8.12 -16.39 12.37
N TYR A 132 -8.43 -16.11 11.12
CA TYR A 132 -7.45 -16.07 10.05
C TYR A 132 -6.44 -14.92 10.26
N VAL A 133 -6.92 -13.74 10.66
CA VAL A 133 -6.09 -12.58 11.01
C VAL A 133 -5.24 -12.83 12.25
N GLU A 134 -5.81 -13.48 13.28
CA GLU A 134 -5.11 -13.87 14.50
C GLU A 134 -3.88 -14.71 14.15
N GLU A 135 -4.03 -15.75 13.33
CA GLU A 135 -2.87 -16.56 13.01
C GLU A 135 -1.92 -15.96 11.97
N LEU A 136 -2.40 -15.17 11.02
CA LEU A 136 -1.46 -14.39 10.21
C LEU A 136 -0.54 -13.57 11.11
N SER A 137 -1.05 -13.06 12.23
CA SER A 137 -0.25 -12.38 13.25
C SER A 137 0.67 -13.36 14.01
N CYS A 138 0.19 -14.52 14.45
CA CYS A 138 1.04 -15.56 15.06
C CYS A 138 2.20 -15.99 14.15
N ARG A 139 1.97 -16.11 12.85
CA ARG A 139 2.99 -16.47 11.85
C ARG A 139 4.01 -15.36 11.65
N ILE A 140 3.56 -14.11 11.60
CA ILE A 140 4.45 -12.95 11.60
C ILE A 140 5.35 -12.98 12.83
N ASP A 141 4.78 -13.20 14.02
CA ASP A 141 5.52 -13.20 15.28
C ASP A 141 6.51 -14.37 15.37
N ALA A 142 6.13 -15.55 14.86
CA ALA A 142 7.01 -16.71 14.77
C ALA A 142 8.20 -16.46 13.83
N GLU A 143 7.94 -16.01 12.59
CA GLU A 143 9.01 -15.68 11.64
C GLU A 143 9.90 -14.54 12.14
N LEU A 144 9.32 -13.55 12.83
CA LEU A 144 10.08 -12.47 13.45
C LEU A 144 10.97 -13.00 14.58
N ARG A 145 10.46 -13.87 15.44
CA ARG A 145 11.27 -14.50 16.50
C ARG A 145 12.42 -15.31 15.89
N ASP A 146 12.13 -16.13 14.89
CA ASP A 146 13.14 -16.98 14.24
C ASP A 146 14.22 -16.15 13.57
N VAL A 147 13.85 -15.06 12.87
CA VAL A 147 14.85 -14.19 12.24
C VAL A 147 15.64 -13.43 13.29
N LEU A 148 15.04 -12.93 14.36
CA LEU A 148 15.77 -12.23 15.43
C LEU A 148 16.80 -13.15 16.10
N LEU A 149 16.44 -14.41 16.36
CA LEU A 149 17.39 -15.42 16.86
C LEU A 149 18.51 -15.70 15.86
N TYR A 150 18.19 -15.72 14.56
CA TYR A 150 19.20 -15.89 13.50
C TYR A 150 20.15 -14.70 13.37
N LEU A 151 19.67 -13.48 13.64
CA LEU A 151 20.50 -12.27 13.64
C LEU A 151 21.47 -12.23 14.82
N ASP A 152 21.13 -12.88 15.94
CA ASP A 152 21.97 -12.95 17.15
C ASP A 152 23.13 -13.97 17.03
N GLN A 153 23.29 -14.58 15.85
CA GLN A 153 24.42 -15.47 15.58
C GLN A 153 25.78 -14.73 15.57
N PRO A 154 26.90 -15.44 15.83
CA PRO A 154 28.24 -14.85 15.90
C PRO A 154 28.60 -14.01 14.66
N SER A 155 29.40 -12.97 14.87
CA SER A 155 29.86 -12.00 13.85
C SER A 155 30.43 -12.66 12.59
N ASP A 156 31.02 -13.84 12.75
CA ASP A 156 31.77 -14.56 11.73
C ASP A 156 30.86 -15.09 10.61
N VAL A 157 29.56 -15.22 10.89
CA VAL A 157 28.52 -15.65 9.94
C VAL A 157 27.76 -14.44 9.37
N GLN A 158 27.72 -13.33 10.11
CA GLN A 158 27.00 -12.12 9.74
C GLN A 158 27.61 -11.47 8.50
N GLY A 159 26.75 -11.00 7.60
CA GLY A 159 27.18 -10.36 6.35
C GLY A 159 27.64 -11.34 5.26
N SER A 160 27.70 -12.64 5.52
CA SER A 160 27.87 -13.65 4.46
C SER A 160 26.70 -13.61 3.46
N ALA A 161 26.95 -14.02 2.21
CA ALA A 161 25.91 -14.06 1.18
C ALA A 161 24.70 -14.90 1.61
N LYS A 162 24.96 -16.05 2.24
CA LYS A 162 23.94 -16.95 2.79
C LYS A 162 23.14 -16.28 3.92
N TRP A 163 23.82 -15.59 4.84
CA TRP A 163 23.15 -14.87 5.92
C TRP A 163 22.23 -13.77 5.39
N MET A 164 22.71 -12.98 4.42
CA MET A 164 21.91 -11.93 3.77
C MET A 164 20.70 -12.51 3.04
N GLU A 165 20.87 -13.66 2.38
CA GLU A 165 19.78 -14.37 1.70
C GLU A 165 18.71 -14.83 2.68
N VAL A 166 19.09 -15.49 3.78
CA VAL A 166 18.15 -15.95 4.82
C VAL A 166 17.37 -14.77 5.39
N VAL A 167 18.08 -13.70 5.78
CA VAL A 167 17.49 -12.47 6.32
C VAL A 167 16.53 -11.83 5.31
N HIS A 168 16.90 -11.78 4.03
CA HIS A 168 16.04 -11.25 2.98
C HIS A 168 14.78 -12.10 2.78
N GLY A 169 14.93 -13.43 2.75
CA GLY A 169 13.83 -14.38 2.66
C GLY A 169 12.84 -14.25 3.81
N SER A 170 13.33 -14.13 5.06
CA SER A 170 12.47 -13.91 6.23
C SER A 170 11.71 -12.59 6.15
N ARG A 171 12.35 -11.49 5.70
CA ARG A 171 11.64 -10.21 5.48
C ARG A 171 10.51 -10.35 4.46
N ARG A 172 10.76 -11.08 3.37
CA ARG A 172 9.76 -11.33 2.33
C ARG A 172 8.61 -12.18 2.88
N MET A 173 8.90 -13.18 3.71
CA MET A 173 7.84 -14.00 4.32
C MET A 173 6.97 -13.22 5.30
N ILE A 174 7.58 -12.44 6.18
CA ILE A 174 6.85 -11.54 7.10
C ILE A 174 5.98 -10.57 6.30
N ALA A 175 6.53 -9.98 5.22
CA ALA A 175 5.79 -9.07 4.37
C ALA A 175 4.61 -9.75 3.65
N LEU A 176 4.75 -11.01 3.24
CA LEU A 176 3.68 -11.80 2.63
C LEU A 176 2.51 -11.98 3.61
N HIS A 177 2.79 -12.44 4.84
CA HIS A 177 1.75 -12.61 5.86
C HIS A 177 1.09 -11.28 6.26
N HIS A 178 1.89 -10.22 6.40
CA HIS A 178 1.37 -8.89 6.69
C HIS A 178 0.49 -8.35 5.57
N GLN A 179 0.92 -8.52 4.31
CA GLN A 179 0.13 -8.13 3.16
C GLN A 179 -1.21 -8.85 3.15
N GLU A 180 -1.22 -10.17 3.33
CA GLU A 180 -2.46 -10.96 3.35
C GLU A 180 -3.41 -10.46 4.45
N ARG A 181 -2.86 -10.15 5.63
CA ARG A 181 -3.61 -9.59 6.77
C ARG A 181 -4.19 -8.20 6.45
N GLU A 182 -3.42 -7.30 5.84
CA GLU A 182 -3.91 -5.98 5.45
C GLU A 182 -5.01 -6.08 4.38
N LEU A 183 -4.87 -7.00 3.42
CA LEU A 183 -5.82 -7.16 2.33
C LEU A 183 -7.13 -7.78 2.79
N ILE A 184 -7.10 -8.82 3.64
CA ILE A 184 -8.33 -9.45 4.12
C ILE A 184 -9.17 -8.48 4.97
N LEU A 185 -8.52 -7.61 5.74
CA LEU A 185 -9.20 -6.56 6.53
C LEU A 185 -9.86 -5.48 5.66
N GLN A 186 -9.48 -5.34 4.39
CA GLN A 186 -10.15 -4.44 3.43
C GLN A 186 -11.38 -5.07 2.79
N GLY A 187 -11.47 -6.40 2.78
CA GLY A 187 -12.58 -7.15 2.20
C GLY A 187 -12.16 -8.56 1.75
N LEU A 188 -13.13 -9.47 1.68
CA LEU A 188 -12.88 -10.90 1.45
C LEU A 188 -12.29 -11.22 0.07
N ASP A 189 -12.67 -10.44 -0.95
CA ASP A 189 -12.23 -10.59 -2.34
C ASP A 189 -10.95 -9.82 -2.64
N ILE A 190 -10.54 -8.92 -1.75
CA ILE A 190 -9.40 -8.03 -1.95
C ILE A 190 -8.07 -8.79 -2.12
N PRO A 191 -7.77 -9.86 -1.33
CA PRO A 191 -6.59 -10.69 -1.58
C PRO A 191 -6.55 -11.31 -2.97
N LEU A 192 -7.68 -11.81 -3.47
CA LEU A 192 -7.77 -12.43 -4.79
C LEU A 192 -7.55 -11.40 -5.90
N LEU A 193 -8.18 -10.22 -5.78
CA LEU A 193 -8.01 -9.13 -6.73
C LEU A 193 -6.57 -8.60 -6.75
N ALA A 194 -5.91 -8.51 -5.59
CA ALA A 194 -4.51 -8.11 -5.49
C ALA A 194 -3.57 -9.14 -6.14
N PHE A 195 -3.90 -10.43 -5.99
CA PHE A 195 -3.19 -11.52 -6.64
C PHE A 195 -3.36 -11.45 -8.17
N GLN A 196 -4.58 -11.35 -8.67
CA GLN A 196 -4.87 -11.19 -10.12
C GLN A 196 -4.21 -9.95 -10.72
N SER A 197 -4.05 -8.88 -9.93
CA SER A 197 -3.39 -7.64 -10.35
C SER A 197 -1.86 -7.71 -10.27
N CYS A 198 -1.28 -8.84 -9.87
CA CYS A 198 0.15 -9.09 -9.68
C CYS A 198 0.85 -8.05 -8.77
N VAL A 199 0.15 -7.53 -7.75
CA VAL A 199 0.67 -6.49 -6.82
C VAL A 199 1.10 -7.05 -5.46
N SER A 200 1.32 -8.36 -5.35
CA SER A 200 1.71 -9.03 -4.11
C SER A 200 3.16 -9.50 -4.07
N ILE A 201 3.68 -9.69 -2.85
CA ILE A 201 5.03 -10.19 -2.59
C ILE A 201 5.35 -11.45 -3.42
N PRO A 202 4.46 -12.47 -3.52
CA PRO A 202 4.65 -13.65 -4.37
C PRO A 202 4.93 -13.41 -5.85
N TYR A 203 4.48 -12.29 -6.41
CA TYR A 203 4.80 -11.93 -7.80
C TYR A 203 6.18 -11.28 -7.93
N GLY A 204 6.97 -11.29 -6.86
CA GLY A 204 8.29 -10.68 -6.82
C GLY A 204 8.25 -9.19 -6.54
N ASN A 205 7.10 -8.62 -6.12
CA ASN A 205 7.08 -7.22 -5.70
C ASN A 205 8.04 -7.00 -4.53
N ARG A 206 8.75 -5.88 -4.59
CA ARG A 206 9.74 -5.50 -3.59
C ARG A 206 9.08 -5.05 -2.29
N VAL A 207 9.63 -5.51 -1.17
CA VAL A 207 9.25 -5.03 0.17
C VAL A 207 9.63 -3.56 0.35
N ASN A 208 8.71 -2.76 0.87
CA ASN A 208 8.95 -1.40 1.30
C ASN A 208 9.80 -1.41 2.58
N ARG A 209 11.13 -1.44 2.43
CA ARG A 209 12.09 -1.56 3.55
C ARG A 209 11.89 -0.50 4.64
N ARG A 210 11.45 0.72 4.28
CA ARG A 210 11.21 1.79 5.27
C ARG A 210 10.01 1.45 6.16
N GLU A 211 8.93 1.00 5.55
CA GLU A 211 7.71 0.66 6.28
C GLU A 211 7.90 -0.63 7.07
N PHE A 212 8.56 -1.61 6.47
CA PHE A 212 8.93 -2.86 7.14
C PHE A 212 9.73 -2.59 8.43
N ARG A 213 10.78 -1.76 8.35
CA ARG A 213 11.57 -1.37 9.54
C ARG A 213 10.74 -0.61 10.57
N ARG A 214 9.82 0.25 10.14
CA ARG A 214 8.92 1.00 11.05
C ARG A 214 8.03 0.04 11.84
N LEU A 215 7.55 -1.02 11.21
CA LEU A 215 6.61 -1.97 11.81
C LEU A 215 7.30 -3.02 12.69
N TYR A 216 8.48 -3.50 12.26
CA TYR A 216 9.10 -4.70 12.87
C TYR A 216 10.46 -4.43 13.52
N GLY A 217 10.99 -3.21 13.45
CA GLY A 217 12.30 -2.86 13.99
C GLY A 217 13.49 -3.50 13.24
N PHE A 218 13.20 -4.20 12.13
CA PHE A 218 14.13 -5.05 11.39
C PHE A 218 14.33 -4.63 9.93
#